data_AF-A0A931FXR2-F1
#
_entry.id   AF-A0A931FXR2-F1
#
_cell.length_a   1.000
_cell.length_b   1.000
_cell.length_c   1.000
_cell.angle_alpha   90.00
_cell.angle_beta   90.00
_cell.angle_gamma   90.00
#
_symmetry.space_group_name_H-M   'P 1'
#
loop_
_entity.id
_entity.type
_entity.pdbx_description
1 polymer ?
#
loop_
_entity_poly.entity_id
_entity_poly.type
_entity_poly.pdbx_seq_one_letter_code
_entity_poly.pdbx_strand_id
1 'polypeptide(L)'
;MRDPSGFDEFYRDTSARMVRYGYALTGELAEAQDLVQEAYTRAWRQWRTVSAHPAPEAWIRLVIARLASDRRRRIRGWWTALSRSGPPEPARPPADDTVLVTAALRRLPEHLRQALALHYLFDLPVAAIAEETGVPVGTVTSWLTRGRRELASLLSAPDAVAAPRGPRSAAYGHKPTTPNHHPARLEGATDVE
;
A
#
# COMPACT_ATOMS: atom_id res chain seq x y z
N MET A 1 -22.03 29.37 -6.35
CA MET A 1 -20.67 29.47 -5.81
C MET A 1 -20.26 28.07 -5.34
N ARG A 2 -19.09 27.54 -5.75
CA ARG A 2 -18.59 26.27 -5.17
C ARG A 2 -18.30 26.55 -3.70
N ASP A 3 -18.77 25.69 -2.79
CA ASP A 3 -18.45 25.76 -1.35
C ASP A 3 -17.03 25.20 -1.14
N PRO A 4 -16.00 26.08 -0.98
CA PRO A 4 -14.62 25.62 -0.86
C PRO A 4 -14.39 24.95 0.49
N SER A 5 -15.01 25.47 1.55
CA SER A 5 -14.93 24.92 2.91
C SER A 5 -15.40 23.47 2.97
N GLY A 6 -16.58 23.17 2.42
CA GLY A 6 -17.13 21.80 2.45
C GLY A 6 -16.29 20.81 1.64
N PHE A 7 -15.68 21.25 0.53
CA PHE A 7 -14.78 20.39 -0.24
C PHE A 7 -13.46 20.12 0.50
N ASP A 8 -12.87 21.15 1.11
CA ASP A 8 -11.59 21.04 1.81
C ASP A 8 -11.69 20.11 3.02
N GLU A 9 -12.79 20.17 3.77
CA GLU A 9 -13.10 19.23 4.85
C GLU A 9 -13.24 17.81 4.33
N PHE A 10 -14.08 17.60 3.32
CA PHE A 10 -14.25 16.29 2.69
C PHE A 10 -12.93 15.70 2.18
N TYR A 11 -12.09 16.51 1.52
CA TYR A 11 -10.79 16.07 1.05
C TYR A 11 -9.86 15.68 2.20
N ARG A 12 -9.75 16.50 3.24
CA ARG A 12 -8.91 16.22 4.42
C ARG A 12 -9.32 14.92 5.11
N ASP A 13 -10.62 14.68 5.25
CA ASP A 13 -11.15 13.54 6.00
C ASP A 13 -11.05 12.20 5.24
N THR A 14 -11.03 12.26 3.91
CA THR A 14 -11.19 11.05 3.08
C THR A 14 -9.95 10.70 2.24
N SER A 15 -9.08 11.67 1.91
CA SER A 15 -7.98 11.49 0.95
C SER A 15 -7.01 10.38 1.31
N ALA A 16 -6.57 10.28 2.56
CA ALA A 16 -5.63 9.25 3.00
C ALA A 16 -6.20 7.83 2.81
N ARG A 17 -7.50 7.66 3.11
CA ARG A 17 -8.25 6.42 2.89
C ARG A 17 -8.36 6.10 1.39
N MET A 18 -8.59 7.11 0.55
CA MET A 18 -8.67 6.94 -0.90
C MET A 18 -7.32 6.58 -1.53
N VAL A 19 -6.20 7.08 -1.00
CA VAL A 19 -4.85 6.66 -1.41
C VAL A 19 -4.61 5.20 -1.07
N ARG A 20 -4.98 4.74 0.14
CA ARG A 20 -4.90 3.32 0.49
C ARG A 20 -5.73 2.44 -0.44
N TYR A 21 -6.91 2.91 -0.84
CA TYR A 21 -7.74 2.20 -1.81
C TYR A 21 -7.12 2.15 -3.21
N GLY A 22 -6.66 3.29 -3.74
CA GLY A 22 -5.94 3.34 -5.00
C GLY A 22 -4.72 2.42 -4.99
N TYR A 23 -3.98 2.41 -3.88
CA TYR A 23 -2.82 1.54 -3.68
C TYR A 23 -3.21 0.07 -3.62
N ALA A 24 -4.31 -0.27 -2.96
CA ALA A 24 -4.83 -1.63 -3.00
C ALA A 24 -5.17 -2.07 -4.43
N LEU A 25 -5.64 -1.17 -5.30
CA LEU A 25 -5.99 -1.48 -6.70
C LEU A 25 -4.77 -1.57 -7.64
N THR A 26 -3.77 -0.71 -7.47
CA THR A 26 -2.60 -0.61 -8.37
C THR A 26 -1.40 -1.39 -7.85
N GLY A 27 -1.20 -1.38 -6.54
CA GLY A 27 -0.01 -1.83 -5.83
C GLY A 27 1.21 -0.92 -6.03
N GLU A 28 0.99 0.33 -6.46
CA GLU A 28 2.02 1.34 -6.68
C GLU A 28 1.56 2.69 -6.11
N LEU A 29 2.38 3.30 -5.25
CA LEU A 29 1.97 4.46 -4.45
C LEU A 29 1.83 5.71 -5.31
N ALA A 30 2.80 5.96 -6.18
CA ALA A 30 2.74 7.10 -7.09
C ALA A 30 1.50 7.01 -8.00
N GLU A 31 1.22 5.83 -8.55
CA GLU A 31 0.02 5.61 -9.35
C GLU A 31 -1.26 5.83 -8.53
N ALA A 32 -1.31 5.33 -7.29
CA ALA A 32 -2.45 5.55 -6.42
C ALA A 32 -2.71 7.04 -6.15
N GLN A 33 -1.66 7.81 -5.87
CA GLN A 33 -1.76 9.25 -5.63
C GLN A 33 -2.28 9.99 -6.88
N ASP A 34 -1.79 9.65 -8.07
CA ASP A 34 -2.27 10.23 -9.34
C ASP A 34 -3.78 9.97 -9.54
N LEU A 35 -4.23 8.72 -9.35
CA LEU A 35 -5.63 8.35 -9.52
C LEU A 35 -6.54 9.10 -8.55
N VAL A 36 -6.10 9.24 -7.30
CA VAL A 36 -6.84 9.95 -6.26
C VAL A 36 -6.89 11.45 -6.54
N GLN A 37 -5.77 12.07 -6.93
CA GLN A 37 -5.72 13.48 -7.28
C GLN A 37 -6.65 13.79 -8.47
N GLU A 38 -6.63 12.95 -9.51
CA GLU A 38 -7.55 13.08 -10.65
C GLU A 38 -9.01 12.91 -10.20
N ALA A 39 -9.31 11.95 -9.32
CA ALA A 39 -10.66 11.75 -8.79
C ALA A 39 -11.18 12.98 -8.02
N TYR A 40 -10.38 13.56 -7.12
CA TYR A 40 -10.75 14.79 -6.40
C TYR A 40 -10.81 16.01 -7.30
N THR A 41 -9.96 16.11 -8.33
CA THR A 41 -10.05 17.17 -9.34
C THR A 41 -11.38 17.10 -10.09
N ARG A 42 -11.84 15.89 -10.45
CA ARG A 42 -13.16 15.71 -11.06
C ARG A 42 -14.29 15.99 -10.08
N ALA A 43 -14.14 15.63 -8.81
CA ALA A 43 -15.13 15.92 -7.76
C ALA A 43 -15.27 17.43 -7.57
N TRP A 44 -14.17 18.17 -7.48
CA TRP A 44 -14.16 19.63 -7.35
C TRP A 44 -14.94 20.31 -8.48
N ARG A 45 -14.79 19.84 -9.72
CA ARG A 45 -15.51 20.38 -10.88
C ARG A 45 -17.03 20.27 -10.76
N GLN A 46 -17.52 19.25 -10.07
CA GLN A 46 -18.95 18.94 -9.91
C GLN A 46 -19.38 18.83 -8.44
N TRP A 47 -18.70 19.56 -7.55
CA TRP A 47 -18.79 19.35 -6.11
C TRP A 47 -20.22 19.39 -5.58
N ARG A 48 -21.04 20.34 -6.06
CA ARG A 48 -22.46 20.47 -5.69
C ARG A 48 -23.27 19.18 -5.88
N THR A 49 -22.97 18.41 -6.93
CA THR A 49 -23.66 17.15 -7.22
C THR A 49 -23.13 16.03 -6.35
N VAL A 50 -21.81 15.96 -6.15
CA VAL A 50 -21.17 14.92 -5.33
C VAL A 50 -21.54 15.09 -3.87
N SER A 51 -21.47 16.30 -3.33
CA SER A 51 -21.77 16.59 -1.92
C SER A 51 -23.25 16.42 -1.57
N ALA A 52 -24.15 16.50 -2.56
CA ALA A 52 -25.58 16.25 -2.36
C ALA A 52 -25.94 14.75 -2.33
N HIS A 53 -25.01 13.86 -2.69
CA HIS A 53 -25.23 12.42 -2.65
C HIS A 53 -25.16 11.91 -1.20
N PRO A 54 -25.98 10.93 -0.79
CA PRO A 54 -25.91 10.35 0.56
C PRO A 54 -24.55 9.70 0.89
N ALA A 55 -23.81 9.29 -0.14
CA ALA A 55 -22.49 8.66 -0.02
C ALA A 55 -21.51 9.29 -1.04
N PRO A 56 -20.96 10.48 -0.79
CA PRO A 56 -20.04 11.16 -1.71
C PRO A 56 -18.73 10.37 -1.93
N GLU A 57 -18.30 9.62 -0.91
CA GLU A 57 -17.11 8.75 -1.01
C GLU A 57 -17.26 7.61 -2.01
N ALA A 58 -18.46 7.05 -2.16
CA ALA A 58 -18.72 5.99 -3.13
C ALA A 58 -18.44 6.48 -4.55
N TRP A 59 -18.76 7.75 -4.83
CA TRP A 59 -18.43 8.37 -6.10
C TRP A 59 -16.91 8.46 -6.33
N ILE A 60 -16.14 8.85 -5.31
CA ILE A 60 -14.67 8.91 -5.38
C ILE A 60 -14.10 7.51 -5.65
N ARG A 61 -14.53 6.49 -4.88
CA ARG A 61 -14.09 5.10 -5.08
C ARG A 61 -14.41 4.58 -6.48
N LEU A 62 -15.61 4.86 -6.99
CA LEU A 62 -16.01 4.49 -8.33
C LEU A 62 -15.10 5.11 -9.40
N VAL A 63 -14.76 6.40 -9.25
CA VAL A 63 -13.86 7.09 -10.19
C VAL A 63 -12.45 6.50 -10.12
N ILE A 64 -11.92 6.27 -8.91
CA ILE A 64 -10.60 5.63 -8.72
C ILE A 64 -10.56 4.25 -9.37
N ALA A 65 -11.59 3.41 -9.13
CA ALA A 65 -11.68 2.08 -9.72
C ALA A 65 -11.67 2.12 -11.25
N ARG A 66 -12.48 3.02 -11.85
CA ARG A 66 -12.53 3.20 -13.31
C ARG A 66 -11.18 3.63 -13.88
N LEU A 67 -10.53 4.61 -13.26
CA LEU A 67 -9.22 5.10 -13.70
C LEU A 67 -8.15 3.99 -13.62
N ALA A 68 -8.16 3.19 -12.55
CA ALA A 68 -7.27 2.04 -12.40
C ALA A 68 -7.50 0.98 -13.48
N SER A 69 -8.77 0.63 -13.76
CA SER A 69 -9.13 -0.30 -14.83
C SER A 69 -8.67 0.20 -16.21
N ASP A 70 -8.90 1.48 -16.50
CA ASP A 70 -8.55 2.10 -17.78
C ASP A 70 -7.04 2.11 -18.00
N ARG A 71 -6.26 2.48 -16.97
CA ARG A 71 -4.80 2.50 -17.04
C ARG A 71 -4.25 1.09 -17.27
N ARG A 72 -4.77 0.08 -16.55
CA ARG A 72 -4.40 -1.33 -16.75
C ARG A 72 -4.75 -1.84 -18.16
N ARG A 73 -5.92 -1.47 -18.70
CA ARG A 73 -6.31 -1.78 -20.09
C ARG A 73 -5.35 -1.15 -21.10
N ARG A 74 -4.96 0.11 -20.92
CA ARG A 74 -4.00 0.80 -21.80
C ARG A 74 -2.63 0.15 -21.76
N ILE A 75 -2.10 -0.15 -20.57
CA ILE A 75 -0.81 -0.83 -20.40
C ILE A 75 -0.84 -2.20 -21.10
N ARG A 76 -1.89 -3.01 -20.88
CA ARG A 76 -2.05 -4.29 -21.59
C ARG A 76 -2.11 -4.12 -23.10
N GLY A 77 -2.89 -3.15 -23.60
CA GLY A 77 -2.97 -2.85 -25.03
C GLY A 77 -1.62 -2.44 -25.63
N TRP A 78 -0.83 -1.64 -24.89
CA TRP A 78 0.52 -1.24 -25.30
C TRP A 78 1.47 -2.44 -25.32
N TRP A 79 1.46 -3.31 -24.30
CA TRP A 79 2.29 -4.52 -24.29
C TRP A 79 1.92 -5.50 -25.40
N THR A 80 0.62 -5.67 -25.68
CA THR A 80 0.15 -6.47 -26.81
C THR A 80 0.63 -5.88 -28.15
N ALA A 81 0.63 -4.55 -28.29
CA ALA A 81 1.17 -3.87 -29.48
C ALA A 81 2.71 -3.90 -29.55
N LEU A 82 3.40 -3.94 -28.41
CA LEU A 82 4.86 -3.92 -28.29
C LEU A 82 5.49 -5.32 -28.29
N SER A 83 4.71 -6.40 -28.36
CA SER A 83 5.20 -7.77 -28.24
C SER A 83 6.14 -8.19 -29.40
N ARG A 84 7.42 -7.80 -29.28
CA ARG A 84 8.66 -8.44 -29.75
C ARG A 84 9.76 -8.46 -28.67
N SER A 85 9.42 -8.26 -27.40
CA SER A 85 10.35 -8.50 -26.28
C SER A 85 9.55 -8.89 -25.04
N GLY A 86 9.96 -9.97 -24.39
CA GLY A 86 9.22 -10.62 -23.29
C GLY A 86 8.96 -9.74 -22.07
N PRO A 87 8.07 -10.18 -21.16
CA PRO A 87 7.64 -9.39 -20.01
C PRO A 87 8.81 -9.14 -19.03
N PRO A 88 8.90 -7.95 -18.42
CA PRO A 88 9.87 -7.70 -17.37
C PRO A 88 9.56 -8.54 -16.12
N GLU A 89 10.60 -9.12 -15.55
CA GLU A 89 10.54 -9.91 -14.31
C GLU A 89 10.21 -8.99 -13.12
N PRO A 90 9.24 -9.35 -12.26
CA PRO A 90 8.91 -8.52 -11.11
C PRO A 90 10.06 -8.55 -10.09
N ALA A 91 10.60 -7.37 -9.77
CA ALA A 91 11.61 -7.21 -8.73
C ALA A 91 11.09 -7.70 -7.37
N ARG A 92 11.96 -8.42 -6.65
CA ARG A 92 11.66 -9.00 -5.34
C ARG A 92 11.33 -7.90 -4.33
N PRO A 93 10.15 -7.94 -3.70
CA PRO A 93 9.76 -6.90 -2.75
C PRO A 93 10.44 -7.11 -1.37
N PRO A 94 10.80 -6.03 -0.65
CA PRO A 94 11.39 -6.12 0.70
C PRO A 94 10.50 -6.84 1.73
N ALA A 95 11.12 -7.37 2.79
CA ALA A 95 10.48 -8.16 3.87
C ALA A 95 9.73 -7.30 4.90
N ASP A 96 8.80 -6.46 4.45
CA ASP A 96 7.77 -5.82 5.28
C ASP A 96 6.43 -6.53 4.98
N ASP A 97 5.68 -6.91 6.01
CA ASP A 97 4.38 -7.57 5.86
C ASP A 97 3.42 -6.75 4.97
N THR A 98 3.50 -5.42 5.04
CA THR A 98 2.73 -4.50 4.20
C THR A 98 3.09 -4.66 2.72
N VAL A 99 4.38 -4.88 2.45
CA VAL A 99 4.94 -5.03 1.11
C VAL A 99 4.61 -6.41 0.54
N LEU A 100 4.63 -7.46 1.36
CA LEU A 100 4.21 -8.82 0.99
C LEU A 100 2.71 -8.90 0.66
N VAL A 101 1.86 -8.31 1.50
CA VAL A 101 0.41 -8.24 1.25
C VAL A 101 0.12 -7.46 -0.03
N THR A 102 0.82 -6.35 -0.26
CA THR A 102 0.64 -5.55 -1.49
C THR A 102 1.07 -6.33 -2.73
N ALA A 103 2.24 -6.99 -2.70
CA ALA A 103 2.71 -7.82 -3.80
C ALA A 103 1.75 -8.97 -4.10
N ALA A 104 1.17 -9.60 -3.06
CA ALA A 104 0.16 -10.63 -3.21
C ALA A 104 -1.15 -10.07 -3.82
N LEU A 105 -1.63 -8.91 -3.34
CA LEU A 105 -2.80 -8.24 -3.91
C LEU A 105 -2.61 -7.91 -5.41
N ARG A 106 -1.41 -7.49 -5.82
CA ARG A 106 -1.07 -7.22 -7.25
C ARG A 106 -1.27 -8.43 -8.17
N ARG A 107 -1.17 -9.65 -7.65
CA ARG A 107 -1.34 -10.89 -8.41
C ARG A 107 -2.79 -11.33 -8.53
N LEU A 108 -3.69 -10.79 -7.69
CA LEU A 108 -5.11 -11.11 -7.76
C LEU A 108 -5.78 -10.49 -9.00
N PRO A 109 -6.76 -11.19 -9.61
CA PRO A 109 -7.70 -10.57 -10.54
C PRO A 109 -8.32 -9.30 -9.94
N GLU A 110 -8.51 -8.30 -10.80
CA GLU A 110 -8.92 -6.94 -10.44
C GLU A 110 -10.21 -6.90 -9.61
N HIS A 111 -11.23 -7.65 -10.02
CA HIS A 111 -12.53 -7.71 -9.34
C HIS A 111 -12.42 -8.32 -7.93
N LEU A 112 -11.57 -9.34 -7.73
CA LEU A 112 -11.34 -9.92 -6.41
C LEU A 112 -10.64 -8.91 -5.49
N ARG A 113 -9.64 -8.22 -6.02
CA ARG A 113 -8.89 -7.20 -5.30
C ARG A 113 -9.77 -6.03 -4.88
N GLN A 114 -10.62 -5.54 -5.80
CA GLN A 114 -11.57 -4.48 -5.53
C GLN A 114 -12.57 -4.89 -4.45
N ALA A 115 -13.14 -6.10 -4.54
CA ALA A 115 -14.07 -6.59 -3.52
C ALA A 115 -13.43 -6.70 -2.13
N LEU A 116 -12.20 -7.22 -2.05
CA LEU A 116 -11.45 -7.30 -0.80
C LEU A 116 -11.15 -5.91 -0.23
N ALA A 117 -10.73 -4.96 -1.08
CA ALA A 117 -10.42 -3.60 -0.64
C ALA A 117 -11.67 -2.87 -0.13
N LEU A 118 -12.80 -2.99 -0.83
CA LEU A 118 -14.08 -2.44 -0.38
C LEU A 118 -14.54 -3.05 0.94
N HIS A 119 -14.35 -4.35 1.12
CA HIS A 119 -14.75 -5.03 2.35
C HIS A 119 -13.86 -4.68 3.54
N TYR A 120 -12.53 -4.71 3.39
CA TYR A 120 -11.61 -4.58 4.52
C TYR A 120 -11.09 -3.16 4.78
N LEU A 121 -11.11 -2.26 3.79
CA LEU A 121 -10.67 -0.87 3.99
C LEU A 121 -11.82 0.09 4.26
N PHE A 122 -13.05 -0.27 3.87
CA PHE A 122 -14.24 0.56 4.00
C PHE A 122 -15.36 -0.12 4.78
N ASP A 123 -15.09 -1.32 5.33
CA ASP A 123 -16.06 -2.11 6.11
C ASP A 123 -17.41 -2.29 5.42
N LEU A 124 -17.40 -2.30 4.07
CA LEU A 124 -18.65 -2.39 3.32
C LEU A 124 -19.24 -3.80 3.46
N PRO A 125 -20.54 -3.91 3.78
CA PRO A 125 -21.24 -5.18 3.74
C PRO A 125 -21.36 -5.67 2.29
N VAL A 126 -21.52 -6.98 2.11
CA VAL A 126 -21.59 -7.62 0.78
C VAL A 126 -22.65 -6.97 -0.12
N ALA A 127 -23.80 -6.57 0.44
CA ALA A 127 -24.86 -5.89 -0.29
C ALA A 127 -24.42 -4.53 -0.86
N ALA A 128 -23.73 -3.70 -0.04
CA ALA A 128 -23.23 -2.40 -0.50
C ALA A 128 -22.14 -2.56 -1.56
N ILE A 129 -21.27 -3.58 -1.44
CA ILE A 129 -20.28 -3.90 -2.48
C ILE A 129 -20.98 -4.29 -3.78
N ALA A 130 -22.04 -5.09 -3.71
CA ALA A 130 -22.82 -5.51 -4.87
C ALA A 130 -23.45 -4.31 -5.60
N GLU A 131 -24.02 -3.37 -4.85
CA GLU A 131 -24.55 -2.11 -5.37
C GLU A 131 -23.45 -1.26 -6.03
N GLU A 132 -22.31 -1.07 -5.35
CA GLU A 132 -21.21 -0.23 -5.84
C GLU A 132 -20.54 -0.81 -7.10
N THR A 133 -20.44 -2.14 -7.19
CA THR A 133 -19.80 -2.83 -8.31
C THR A 133 -20.76 -3.25 -9.42
N GLY A 134 -22.08 -3.17 -9.19
CA GLY A 134 -23.11 -3.51 -10.16
C GLY A 134 -23.22 -5.00 -10.48
N VAL A 135 -22.83 -5.89 -9.55
CA VAL A 135 -22.93 -7.35 -9.71
C VAL A 135 -23.82 -7.97 -8.63
N PRO A 136 -24.38 -9.18 -8.84
CA PRO A 136 -25.20 -9.84 -7.84
C PRO A 136 -24.46 -10.10 -6.50
N VAL A 137 -25.19 -10.07 -5.38
CA VAL A 137 -24.67 -10.37 -4.03
C VAL A 137 -23.93 -11.70 -3.99
N GLY A 138 -24.47 -12.75 -4.61
CA GLY A 138 -23.81 -14.06 -4.70
C GLY A 138 -22.45 -14.03 -5.41
N THR A 139 -22.31 -13.15 -6.42
CA THR A 139 -21.05 -12.93 -7.12
C THR A 139 -20.03 -12.29 -6.20
N VAL A 140 -20.41 -11.28 -5.41
CA VAL A 140 -19.52 -10.65 -4.42
C VAL A 140 -19.07 -11.66 -3.36
N THR A 141 -19.98 -12.48 -2.83
CA THR A 141 -19.63 -13.54 -1.86
C THR A 141 -18.60 -14.52 -2.44
N SER A 142 -18.81 -14.93 -3.70
CA SER A 142 -17.86 -15.78 -4.42
C SER A 142 -16.51 -15.08 -4.62
N TRP A 143 -16.51 -13.80 -4.99
CA TRP A 143 -15.30 -13.00 -5.14
C TRP A 143 -14.51 -12.86 -3.83
N LEU A 144 -15.18 -12.56 -2.72
CA LEU A 144 -14.53 -12.45 -1.41
C LEU A 144 -13.95 -13.78 -0.96
N THR A 145 -14.68 -14.87 -1.15
CA THR A 145 -14.22 -16.23 -0.79
C THR A 145 -13.02 -16.65 -1.61
N ARG A 146 -13.10 -16.50 -2.95
CA ARG A 146 -12.00 -16.79 -3.86
C ARG A 146 -10.80 -15.88 -3.58
N GLY A 147 -11.03 -14.59 -3.43
CA GLY A 147 -10.00 -13.59 -3.16
C GLY A 147 -9.21 -13.92 -1.89
N ARG A 148 -9.90 -14.26 -0.79
CA ARG A 148 -9.25 -14.71 0.46
C ARG A 148 -8.39 -15.96 0.25
N ARG A 149 -8.92 -16.97 -0.45
CA ARG A 149 -8.19 -18.23 -0.72
C ARG A 149 -6.93 -17.99 -1.55
N GLU A 150 -7.05 -17.21 -2.62
CA GLU A 150 -5.92 -16.86 -3.50
C GLU A 150 -4.87 -16.05 -2.73
N LEU A 151 -5.31 -15.07 -1.93
CA LEU A 151 -4.41 -14.27 -1.10
C LEU A 151 -3.67 -15.14 -0.07
N ALA A 152 -4.38 -16.05 0.61
CA ALA A 152 -3.76 -16.99 1.55
C ALA A 152 -2.71 -17.88 0.87
N SER A 153 -2.99 -18.37 -0.34
CA SER A 153 -2.04 -19.16 -1.15
C SER A 153 -0.78 -18.36 -1.49
N LEU A 154 -0.96 -17.12 -1.95
CA LEU A 154 0.15 -16.23 -2.30
C LEU A 154 1.04 -15.85 -1.12
N LEU A 155 0.45 -15.73 0.08
CA LEU A 155 1.17 -15.43 1.32
C LEU A 155 1.82 -16.67 1.95
N SER A 156 1.30 -17.87 1.68
CA SER A 156 1.83 -19.13 2.22
C SER A 156 2.88 -19.79 1.32
N ALA A 157 3.13 -19.25 0.12
CA ALA A 157 4.15 -19.76 -0.78
C ALA A 157 5.56 -19.62 -0.15
N PRO A 158 6.46 -20.63 -0.27
CA PRO A 158 7.76 -20.66 0.43
C PRO A 158 8.68 -19.46 0.17
N ASP A 159 8.42 -18.66 -0.86
CA ASP A 159 9.18 -17.43 -1.16
C ASP A 159 8.86 -16.25 -0.22
N ALA A 160 7.81 -16.36 0.60
CA ALA A 160 7.39 -15.33 1.57
C ALA A 160 7.98 -15.51 2.98
N VAL A 161 8.60 -16.65 3.30
CA VAL A 161 9.15 -16.94 4.64
C VAL A 161 10.60 -17.44 4.57
N ALA A 162 11.46 -16.69 3.89
CA ALA A 162 12.90 -16.75 4.15
C ALA A 162 13.29 -15.56 5.01
N ALA A 163 12.82 -15.54 6.27
CA ALA A 163 13.43 -14.69 7.28
C ALA A 163 14.90 -15.10 7.43
N PRO A 164 15.89 -14.19 7.32
CA PRO A 164 17.24 -14.54 7.69
C PRO A 164 17.22 -14.87 9.18
N ARG A 165 17.50 -16.14 9.52
CA ARG A 165 17.96 -16.51 10.86
C ARG A 165 19.21 -15.66 11.10
N GLY A 166 19.06 -14.57 11.83
CA GLY A 166 20.18 -13.73 12.24
C GLY A 166 21.25 -14.61 12.89
N PRO A 167 22.55 -14.32 12.68
CA PRO A 167 23.61 -15.10 13.26
C PRO A 167 23.42 -15.15 14.78
N ARG A 168 23.41 -16.38 15.33
CA ARG A 168 23.43 -16.61 16.78
C ARG A 168 24.57 -15.79 17.35
N SER A 169 24.24 -14.89 18.28
CA SER A 169 25.19 -14.10 19.05
C SER A 169 26.37 -14.96 19.49
N ALA A 170 27.51 -14.76 18.83
CA ALA A 170 28.80 -15.17 19.36
C ALA A 170 29.19 -14.08 20.38
N ALA A 171 29.15 -14.51 21.65
CA ALA A 171 29.70 -13.86 22.82
C ALA A 171 30.73 -12.76 22.53
N TYR A 172 30.33 -11.50 22.71
CA TYR A 172 31.28 -10.47 23.08
C TYR A 172 31.54 -10.61 24.58
N GLY A 173 32.66 -11.24 24.92
CA GLY A 173 33.21 -11.26 26.25
C GLY A 173 33.63 -9.84 26.66
N HIS A 174 32.83 -9.21 27.49
CA HIS A 174 33.28 -8.08 28.29
C HIS A 174 34.21 -8.64 29.38
N LYS A 175 35.52 -8.48 29.22
CA LYS A 175 36.44 -8.60 30.36
C LYS A 175 36.43 -7.27 31.11
N PRO A 176 36.15 -7.26 32.43
CA PRO A 176 36.37 -6.09 33.26
C PRO A 176 37.87 -5.95 33.53
N THR A 177 38.48 -4.84 33.12
CA THR A 177 39.83 -4.48 33.57
C THR A 177 39.69 -3.54 34.76
N THR A 178 40.10 -4.02 35.92
CA THR A 178 40.19 -3.33 37.20
C THR A 178 41.12 -2.11 37.14
N PRO A 179 40.89 -1.07 37.98
CA PRO A 179 41.81 0.05 38.12
C PRO A 179 42.98 -0.35 39.03
N ASN A 180 44.21 -0.03 38.64
CA ASN A 180 45.36 -0.17 39.52
C ASN A 180 45.91 1.19 39.93
N HIS A 181 46.12 1.34 41.22
CA HIS A 181 46.49 2.58 41.90
C HIS A 181 47.97 2.52 42.33
N HIS A 182 48.74 3.56 41.96
CA HIS A 182 49.95 4.11 42.61
C HIS A 182 51.28 3.29 42.62
N PRO A 183 52.48 3.88 42.92
CA PRO A 183 52.77 5.21 43.50
C PRO A 183 53.89 6.06 42.83
N ALA A 184 54.09 7.25 43.39
CA ALA A 184 55.03 8.33 43.05
C ALA A 184 56.53 7.97 42.97
N ARG A 185 57.30 8.77 42.20
CA ARG A 185 58.62 9.26 42.63
C ARG A 185 59.03 10.55 41.87
N LEU A 186 59.50 11.52 42.65
CA LEU A 186 60.15 12.80 42.28
C LEU A 186 61.52 12.55 41.65
N GLU A 187 61.94 13.38 40.67
CA GLU A 187 63.26 14.04 40.45
C GLU A 187 63.01 15.03 39.27
N GLY A 188 63.36 16.33 39.26
CA GLY A 188 64.61 16.99 39.62
C GLY A 188 65.33 17.44 38.33
N ALA A 189 65.90 18.66 38.32
CA ALA A 189 66.79 19.28 37.31
C ALA A 189 66.10 20.14 36.22
N THR A 190 66.01 21.48 36.35
CA THR A 190 67.01 22.56 36.13
C THR A 190 67.23 22.92 34.65
N ASP A 191 66.97 24.21 34.34
CA ASP A 191 67.66 25.20 33.46
C ASP A 191 68.19 24.77 32.08
N VAL A 192 68.25 25.59 31.02
CA VAL A 192 68.91 26.90 30.87
C VAL A 192 68.49 27.54 29.52
N GLU A 193 68.31 28.86 29.54
CA GLU A 193 68.28 29.90 28.47
C GLU A 193 67.29 29.85 27.30
#